data_AF-A0A432UX55-F1
#
_entry.id   AF-A0A432UX55-F1
#
_cell.length_a   1.000
_cell.length_b   1.000
_cell.length_c   1.000
_cell.angle_alpha   90.00
_cell.angle_beta   90.00
_cell.angle_gamma   90.00
#
_symmetry.space_group_name_H-M   'P 1'
#
loop_
_entity.id
_entity.type
_entity.pdbx_description
1 polymer ?
#
loop_
_entity_poly.entity_id
_entity_poly.type
_entity_poly.pdbx_seq_one_letter_code
_entity_poly.pdbx_strand_id
1 'polypeptide(L)'
;MSVAWALTISIDDQFFTSNIAIDGQTNSDNPYDAPLAALAANFNTLYLKRSSAGIESAEPQTPLTAIAKRLGATLQEGKARINIRDRRLSGLYFGELLVEKLKHYQIRSNGPVSSGVVPPNARLIYRHYNSHELVTVLQAMLRYSTNFIANQIFLMLGAEYHGGPATLEKAQNYANRRIESQFNWTTFHIQEGAGLSRRNKISATQFIELLYEFMPYRELLASKTDGIYAKTGTLRGVSCYAGFINSSDGPAPFALFINSPVPFNFRQKAARELQQLIEKSE
;
A
#
# COMPACT_ATOMS: atom_id res chain seq x y z
N MET A 1 10.71 -3.22 44.80
CA MET A 1 9.31 -2.89 44.50
C MET A 1 9.26 -2.25 43.12
N SER A 2 8.78 -2.93 42.07
CA SER A 2 8.64 -2.29 40.76
C SER A 2 7.41 -1.38 40.81
N VAL A 3 7.60 -0.08 40.66
CA VAL A 3 6.48 0.85 40.46
C VAL A 3 5.88 0.51 39.09
N ALA A 4 4.78 -0.25 39.10
CA ALA A 4 4.01 -0.50 37.89
C ALA A 4 3.31 0.81 37.53
N TRP A 5 3.85 1.55 36.57
CA TRP A 5 3.17 2.68 35.96
C TRP A 5 1.91 2.14 35.29
N ALA A 6 0.75 2.41 35.89
CA ALA A 6 -0.55 2.04 35.34
C ALA A 6 -0.93 3.08 34.27
N LEU A 7 -0.51 2.87 33.02
CA LEU A 7 -0.77 3.78 31.92
C LEU A 7 -2.06 3.39 31.19
N THR A 8 -2.95 4.35 30.95
CA THR A 8 -4.00 4.16 29.93
C THR A 8 -3.37 4.42 28.56
N ILE A 9 -3.72 3.59 27.56
CA ILE A 9 -3.23 3.76 26.18
C ILE A 9 -4.41 4.12 25.30
N SER A 10 -4.33 5.31 24.71
CA SER A 10 -5.27 5.77 23.69
C SER A 10 -4.53 6.02 22.38
N ILE A 11 -5.20 5.70 21.27
CA ILE A 11 -4.70 5.96 19.92
C ILE A 11 -5.43 7.15 19.32
N ASP A 12 -4.67 8.05 18.71
CA ASP A 12 -5.22 9.08 17.83
C ASP A 12 -4.89 8.69 16.40
N ASP A 13 -5.93 8.33 15.66
CA ASP A 13 -5.86 7.91 14.26
C ASP A 13 -6.54 8.94 13.36
N GLN A 14 -6.86 10.15 13.84
CA GLN A 14 -7.72 11.10 13.12
C GLN A 14 -7.05 11.79 11.92
N PHE A 15 -5.74 11.57 11.71
CA PHE A 15 -5.03 12.15 10.57
C PHE A 15 -5.59 11.68 9.22
N PHE A 16 -6.20 10.50 9.16
CA PHE A 16 -6.96 10.02 8.00
C PHE A 16 -8.44 10.16 8.30
N THR A 17 -9.31 10.55 7.36
CA THR A 17 -10.75 10.58 7.67
C THR A 17 -11.34 9.17 7.80
N SER A 18 -12.50 9.06 8.46
CA SER A 18 -13.17 7.79 8.72
C SER A 18 -13.83 7.16 7.49
N ASN A 19 -14.03 7.93 6.42
CA ASN A 19 -14.81 7.57 5.24
C ASN A 19 -13.95 7.31 3.98
N ILE A 20 -12.72 6.85 4.16
CA ILE A 20 -11.85 6.50 3.02
C ILE A 20 -12.32 5.17 2.44
N ALA A 21 -12.95 5.23 1.25
CA ALA A 21 -13.39 4.08 0.48
C ALA A 21 -12.67 4.06 -0.87
N ILE A 22 -11.73 3.14 -1.05
CA ILE A 22 -11.00 3.01 -2.31
C ILE A 22 -11.89 2.29 -3.33
N ASP A 23 -12.13 2.95 -4.46
CA ASP A 23 -12.90 2.37 -5.54
C ASP A 23 -12.18 1.16 -6.14
N GLY A 24 -12.91 0.06 -6.36
CA GLY A 24 -12.36 -1.19 -6.87
C GLY A 24 -11.83 -2.15 -5.80
N GLN A 25 -11.78 -1.75 -4.52
CA GLN A 25 -11.56 -2.70 -3.42
C GLN A 25 -12.76 -3.65 -3.27
N THR A 26 -12.47 -4.88 -2.87
CA THR A 26 -13.49 -5.91 -2.60
C THR A 26 -13.52 -6.27 -1.12
N ASN A 27 -14.59 -6.94 -0.68
CA ASN A 27 -14.67 -7.45 0.68
C ASN A 27 -14.00 -8.83 0.78
N SER A 28 -12.67 -8.86 0.79
CA SER A 28 -11.88 -10.10 0.85
C SER A 28 -10.76 -10.04 1.89
N ASP A 29 -10.22 -11.22 2.24
CA ASP A 29 -9.05 -11.34 3.11
C ASP A 29 -7.71 -11.16 2.38
N ASN A 30 -7.76 -10.78 1.10
CA ASN A 30 -6.54 -10.43 0.39
C ASN A 30 -5.92 -9.16 0.99
N PRO A 31 -4.59 -9.11 1.19
CA PRO A 31 -3.90 -7.95 1.78
C PRO A 31 -4.12 -6.63 1.02
N TYR A 32 -4.43 -6.69 -0.27
CA TYR A 32 -4.65 -5.49 -1.07
C TYR A 32 -6.02 -4.83 -0.81
N ASP A 33 -6.95 -5.52 -0.16
CA ASP A 33 -8.24 -4.98 0.28
C ASP A 33 -8.19 -4.44 1.72
N ALA A 34 -7.01 -4.39 2.34
CA ALA A 34 -6.88 -3.94 3.73
C ALA A 34 -7.27 -2.45 3.89
N PRO A 35 -7.94 -2.09 5.00
CA PRO A 35 -8.38 -0.73 5.23
C PRO A 35 -7.17 0.19 5.44
N LEU A 36 -7.23 1.38 4.87
CA LEU A 36 -6.23 2.42 5.08
C LEU A 36 -6.52 3.15 6.40
N ALA A 37 -5.48 3.35 7.20
CA ALA A 37 -5.53 4.03 8.49
C ALA A 37 -4.25 4.85 8.68
N ALA A 38 -4.30 5.89 9.50
CA ALA A 38 -3.11 6.67 9.83
C ALA A 38 -2.16 5.86 10.73
N LEU A 39 -2.72 5.05 11.62
CA LEU A 39 -2.03 4.03 12.40
C LEU A 39 -2.28 2.65 11.80
N ALA A 40 -1.22 2.03 11.30
CA ALA A 40 -1.28 0.70 10.71
C ALA A 40 -0.12 -0.17 11.16
N ALA A 41 -0.42 -1.46 11.36
CA ALA A 41 0.58 -2.49 11.61
C ALA A 41 0.28 -3.70 10.72
N ASN A 42 1.32 -4.32 10.17
CA ASN A 42 1.20 -5.53 9.35
C ASN A 42 0.17 -5.39 8.20
N PHE A 43 0.16 -4.22 7.56
CA PHE A 43 -0.79 -3.86 6.49
C PHE A 43 -2.26 -3.98 6.92
N ASN A 44 -2.57 -3.81 8.20
CA ASN A 44 -3.91 -4.00 8.78
C ASN A 44 -4.49 -5.40 8.49
N THR A 45 -3.59 -6.39 8.49
CA THR A 45 -3.92 -7.81 8.39
C THR A 45 -3.34 -8.59 9.56
N LEU A 46 -3.92 -9.75 9.81
CA LEU A 46 -3.50 -10.69 10.83
C LEU A 46 -3.09 -11.98 10.13
N TYR A 47 -1.93 -12.54 10.45
CA TYR A 47 -1.61 -13.91 10.04
C TYR A 47 -1.63 -14.82 11.26
N LEU A 48 -2.63 -15.71 11.31
CA LEU A 48 -2.94 -16.51 12.48
C LEU A 48 -2.88 -17.99 12.15
N LYS A 49 -2.60 -18.80 13.17
CA LYS A 49 -2.75 -20.25 13.14
C LYS A 49 -3.79 -20.67 14.16
N ARG A 50 -4.78 -21.44 13.73
CA ARG A 50 -5.75 -22.11 14.60
C ARG A 50 -5.43 -23.59 14.70
N SER A 51 -5.53 -24.10 15.91
CA SER A 51 -5.43 -25.52 16.25
C SER A 51 -6.46 -25.87 17.32
N SER A 52 -6.56 -27.16 17.66
CA SER A 52 -7.33 -27.64 18.81
C SER A 52 -6.92 -26.99 20.13
N ALA A 53 -5.66 -26.56 20.27
CA ALA A 53 -5.14 -25.87 21.45
C ALA A 53 -5.50 -24.37 21.52
N GLY A 54 -6.05 -23.80 20.44
CA GLY A 54 -6.44 -22.40 20.36
C GLY A 54 -5.82 -21.66 19.17
N ILE A 55 -5.75 -20.33 19.30
CA ILE A 55 -5.26 -19.41 18.27
C ILE A 55 -3.91 -18.87 18.69
N GLU A 56 -2.96 -18.87 17.76
CA GLU A 56 -1.65 -18.26 17.91
C GLU A 56 -1.34 -17.36 16.71
N SER A 57 -0.38 -16.44 16.90
CA SER A 57 0.18 -15.69 15.78
C SER A 57 0.99 -16.65 14.89
N ALA A 58 0.82 -16.55 13.58
CA ALA A 58 1.65 -17.26 12.60
C ALA A 58 2.91 -16.44 12.21
N GLU A 59 3.16 -15.32 12.89
CA GLU A 59 4.31 -14.42 12.68
C GLU A 59 5.08 -14.29 14.00
N PRO A 60 6.33 -14.80 14.10
CA PRO A 60 7.11 -14.79 15.35
C PRO A 60 7.31 -13.39 15.95
N GLN A 61 7.40 -12.36 15.11
CA GLN A 61 7.59 -10.96 15.51
C GLN A 61 6.31 -10.23 15.96
N THR A 62 5.14 -10.83 15.68
CA THR A 62 3.82 -10.24 15.94
C THR A 62 3.19 -10.96 17.14
N PRO A 63 3.13 -10.35 18.34
CA PRO A 63 2.46 -10.97 19.48
C PRO A 63 0.95 -11.08 19.21
N LEU A 64 0.33 -12.09 19.83
CA LEU A 64 -1.10 -12.32 19.73
C LEU A 64 -1.87 -11.31 20.59
N THR A 65 -2.74 -10.51 19.97
CA THR A 65 -3.56 -9.49 20.65
C THR A 65 -5.00 -9.96 20.92
N ALA A 66 -5.79 -9.18 21.66
CA ALA A 66 -7.20 -9.50 21.92
C ALA A 66 -8.07 -9.40 20.65
N ILE A 67 -7.84 -8.39 19.82
CA ILE A 67 -8.46 -8.28 18.48
C ILE A 67 -8.09 -9.47 17.60
N ALA A 68 -6.81 -9.88 17.60
CA ALA A 68 -6.36 -11.03 16.84
C ALA A 68 -7.05 -12.34 17.29
N LYS A 69 -7.18 -12.56 18.60
CA LYS A 69 -7.95 -13.70 19.15
C LYS A 69 -9.41 -13.65 18.74
N ARG A 70 -10.05 -12.48 18.85
CA ARG A 70 -11.47 -12.30 18.51
C ARG A 70 -11.74 -12.58 17.02
N LEU A 71 -10.93 -12.02 16.13
CA LEU A 71 -11.09 -12.23 14.69
C LEU A 71 -10.69 -13.64 14.27
N GLY A 72 -9.68 -14.24 14.91
CA GLY A 72 -9.26 -15.62 14.66
C GLY A 72 -10.26 -16.68 15.13
N ALA A 73 -11.21 -16.33 16.01
CA ALA A 73 -12.18 -17.26 16.61
C ALA A 73 -13.13 -17.91 15.61
N THR A 74 -13.20 -17.42 14.38
CA THR A 74 -14.02 -17.98 13.29
C THR A 74 -13.21 -18.75 12.25
N LEU A 75 -11.88 -18.78 12.36
CA LEU A 75 -11.03 -19.51 11.40
C LEU A 75 -11.27 -21.02 11.47
N GLN A 76 -11.08 -21.70 10.34
CA GLN A 76 -10.88 -23.15 10.32
C GLN A 76 -9.48 -23.49 10.87
N GLU A 77 -9.25 -24.75 11.21
CA GLU A 77 -7.91 -25.21 11.61
C GLU A 77 -6.89 -24.97 10.49
N GLY A 78 -5.66 -24.61 10.87
CA GLY A 78 -4.59 -24.27 9.96
C GLY A 78 -4.20 -22.79 10.03
N LYS A 79 -3.43 -22.34 9.03
CA LYS A 79 -2.94 -20.96 8.92
C LYS A 79 -3.82 -20.16 7.98
N ALA A 80 -4.21 -18.96 8.39
CA ALA A 80 -4.98 -18.07 7.55
C ALA A 80 -4.58 -16.62 7.78
N ARG A 81 -4.70 -15.81 6.72
CA ARG A 81 -4.61 -14.36 6.82
C ARG A 81 -6.02 -13.79 6.92
N ILE A 82 -6.21 -12.82 7.81
CA ILE A 82 -7.47 -12.10 8.01
C ILE A 82 -7.22 -10.63 7.71
N ASN A 83 -8.10 -10.03 6.91
CA ASN A 83 -8.15 -8.58 6.78
C ASN A 83 -8.99 -8.00 7.93
N ILE A 84 -8.49 -6.98 8.63
CA ILE A 84 -9.21 -6.37 9.76
C ILE A 84 -10.49 -5.66 9.28
N ARG A 85 -10.51 -5.17 8.03
CA ARG A 85 -11.63 -4.53 7.29
C ARG A 85 -12.18 -3.23 7.89
N ASP A 86 -12.06 -3.06 9.20
CA ASP A 86 -12.47 -1.85 9.91
C ASP A 86 -11.24 -1.00 10.26
N ARG A 87 -11.28 0.25 9.80
CA ARG A 87 -10.21 1.23 10.01
C ARG A 87 -9.98 1.54 11.50
N ARG A 88 -11.06 1.79 12.26
CA ARG A 88 -10.96 2.09 13.70
C ARG A 88 -10.37 0.90 14.44
N LEU A 89 -10.81 -0.31 14.09
CA LEU A 89 -10.30 -1.55 14.65
C LEU A 89 -8.83 -1.77 14.29
N SER A 90 -8.40 -1.35 13.10
CA SER A 90 -7.00 -1.41 12.67
C SER A 90 -6.10 -0.52 13.52
N GLY A 91 -6.56 0.70 13.82
CA GLY A 91 -5.88 1.55 14.80
C GLY A 91 -5.82 0.89 16.18
N LEU A 92 -6.95 0.34 16.67
CA LEU A 92 -6.99 -0.33 17.99
C LEU A 92 -6.03 -1.52 18.04
N TYR A 93 -5.94 -2.28 16.96
CA TYR A 93 -4.99 -3.38 16.80
C TYR A 93 -3.54 -2.89 16.90
N PHE A 94 -3.19 -1.76 16.27
CA PHE A 94 -1.88 -1.13 16.45
C PHE A 94 -1.59 -0.84 17.92
N GLY A 95 -2.54 -0.25 18.64
CA GLY A 95 -2.39 0.04 20.07
C GLY A 95 -2.26 -1.23 20.92
N GLU A 96 -2.99 -2.31 20.58
CA GLU A 96 -2.86 -3.58 21.29
C GLU A 96 -1.48 -4.21 21.07
N LEU A 97 -0.93 -4.14 19.86
CA LEU A 97 0.44 -4.60 19.59
C LEU A 97 1.45 -3.80 20.41
N LEU A 98 1.27 -2.48 20.54
CA LEU A 98 2.11 -1.65 21.38
C LEU A 98 2.05 -2.11 22.85
N VAL A 99 0.84 -2.34 23.37
CA VAL A 99 0.62 -2.90 24.72
C VAL A 99 1.37 -4.22 24.90
N GLU A 100 1.19 -5.18 23.98
CA GLU A 100 1.87 -6.48 24.08
C GLU A 100 3.40 -6.34 24.04
N LYS A 101 3.93 -5.44 23.20
CA LYS A 101 5.39 -5.19 23.14
C LYS A 101 5.91 -4.51 24.41
N LEU A 102 5.17 -3.58 25.00
CA LEU A 102 5.53 -2.90 26.25
C LEU A 102 5.58 -3.85 27.45
N LYS A 103 4.76 -4.91 27.48
CA LYS A 103 4.79 -5.92 28.54
C LYS A 103 6.14 -6.62 28.66
N HIS A 104 6.87 -6.81 27.56
CA HIS A 104 8.23 -7.37 27.59
C HIS A 104 9.21 -6.48 28.37
N TYR A 105 8.92 -5.18 28.47
CA TYR A 105 9.68 -4.20 29.26
C TYR A 105 9.03 -3.91 30.62
N GLN A 106 8.13 -4.79 31.09
CA GLN A 106 7.42 -4.68 32.36
C GLN A 106 6.51 -3.43 32.50
N ILE A 107 6.21 -2.76 31.38
CA ILE A 107 5.25 -1.66 31.33
C ILE A 107 3.85 -2.26 31.08
N ARG A 108 2.90 -1.96 31.97
CA ARG A 108 1.54 -2.51 31.92
C ARG A 108 0.53 -1.40 31.62
N SER A 109 -0.45 -1.70 30.77
CA SER A 109 -1.59 -0.80 30.59
C SER A 109 -2.66 -1.05 31.66
N ASN A 110 -3.34 0.02 32.08
CA ASN A 110 -4.52 -0.06 32.92
C ASN A 110 -5.77 0.01 32.03
N GLY A 111 -6.36 -1.15 31.76
CA GLY A 111 -7.53 -1.27 30.89
C GLY A 111 -7.21 -1.47 29.40
N PRO A 112 -8.26 -1.58 28.57
CA PRO A 112 -8.13 -1.80 27.13
C PRO A 112 -7.65 -0.55 26.41
N VAL A 113 -7.08 -0.75 25.22
CA VAL A 113 -6.76 0.35 24.30
C VAL A 113 -8.04 1.03 23.85
N SER A 114 -8.05 2.35 23.86
CA SER A 114 -9.19 3.16 23.41
C SER A 114 -8.81 4.12 22.28
N SER A 115 -9.80 4.61 21.53
CA SER A 115 -9.59 5.75 20.62
C SER A 115 -9.65 7.05 21.42
N GLY A 116 -8.81 8.02 21.08
CA GLY A 116 -8.79 9.34 21.71
C GLY A 116 -8.24 10.40 20.76
N VAL A 117 -8.22 11.64 21.25
CA VAL A 117 -7.62 12.79 20.56
C VAL A 117 -6.46 13.28 21.40
N VAL A 118 -5.31 13.55 20.78
CA VAL A 118 -4.16 14.10 21.49
C VAL A 118 -4.51 15.49 22.05
N PRO A 119 -4.40 15.72 23.38
CA PRO A 119 -4.65 17.03 23.96
C PRO A 119 -3.65 18.08 23.44
N PRO A 120 -4.06 19.35 23.26
CA PRO A 120 -3.16 20.40 22.77
C PRO A 120 -1.91 20.63 23.63
N ASN A 121 -1.98 20.32 24.93
CA ASN A 121 -0.90 20.45 25.90
C ASN A 121 -0.12 19.14 26.13
N ALA A 122 -0.32 18.12 25.29
CA ALA A 122 0.42 16.87 25.39
C ALA A 122 1.92 17.10 25.15
N ARG A 123 2.76 16.54 26.02
CA ARG A 123 4.21 16.55 25.84
C ARG A 123 4.62 15.42 24.90
N LEU A 124 5.30 15.76 23.80
CA LEU A 124 5.94 14.76 22.94
C LEU A 124 7.04 14.03 23.71
N ILE A 125 6.89 12.71 23.87
CA ILE A 125 7.90 11.86 24.52
C ILE A 125 8.81 11.23 23.46
N TYR A 126 8.23 10.78 22.35
CA TYR A 126 8.94 10.06 21.31
C TYR A 126 8.31 10.29 19.95
N ARG A 127 9.15 10.43 18.92
CA ARG A 127 8.77 10.39 17.52
C ARG A 127 9.58 9.31 16.83
N HIS A 128 8.88 8.34 16.25
CA HIS A 128 9.50 7.35 15.40
C HIS A 128 9.63 7.91 13.98
N TYR A 129 10.83 7.81 13.40
CA TYR A 129 11.05 8.05 11.99
C TYR A 129 11.18 6.70 11.29
N ASN A 130 10.63 6.60 10.08
CA ASN A 130 10.75 5.38 9.29
C ASN A 130 12.25 5.08 9.08
N SER A 131 12.66 3.85 9.34
CA SER A 131 14.06 3.42 9.14
C SER A 131 14.44 3.28 7.66
N HIS A 132 13.47 3.39 6.76
CA HIS A 132 13.68 3.33 5.32
C HIS A 132 13.35 4.68 4.67
N GLU A 133 14.23 5.10 3.77
CA GLU A 133 13.99 6.23 2.87
C GLU A 133 12.79 5.96 1.95
N LEU A 134 12.12 7.03 1.51
CA LEU A 134 10.96 6.91 0.62
C LEU A 134 11.28 6.13 -0.66
N VAL A 135 12.49 6.30 -1.21
CA VAL A 135 12.94 5.54 -2.39
C VAL A 135 12.90 4.03 -2.17
N THR A 136 13.28 3.56 -0.97
CA THR A 136 13.26 2.13 -0.63
C THR A 136 11.83 1.62 -0.51
N VAL A 137 10.95 2.43 0.08
CA VAL A 137 9.51 2.12 0.18
C VAL A 137 8.88 2.04 -1.21
N LEU A 138 9.21 2.97 -2.11
CA LEU A 138 8.72 2.99 -3.50
C LEU A 138 9.25 1.80 -4.31
N GLN A 139 10.53 1.43 -4.17
CA GLN A 139 11.10 0.24 -4.80
C GLN A 139 10.35 -1.03 -4.39
N ALA A 140 10.09 -1.20 -3.09
CA ALA A 140 9.31 -2.35 -2.60
C ALA A 140 7.87 -2.32 -3.13
N MET A 141 7.22 -1.15 -3.09
CA MET A 141 5.87 -0.96 -3.63
C MET A 141 5.77 -1.33 -5.11
N LEU A 142 6.72 -0.89 -5.94
CA LEU A 142 6.73 -1.17 -7.37
C LEU A 142 7.06 -2.63 -7.67
N ARG A 143 8.01 -3.21 -6.94
CA ARG A 143 8.41 -4.62 -7.07
C ARG A 143 7.28 -5.58 -6.72
N TYR A 144 6.64 -5.38 -5.56
CA TYR A 144 5.61 -6.27 -5.02
C TYR A 144 4.18 -5.81 -5.34
N SER A 145 4.02 -4.67 -6.02
CA SER A 145 2.72 -4.10 -6.40
C SER A 145 1.78 -3.91 -5.19
N THR A 146 2.28 -3.31 -4.12
CA THR A 146 1.54 -3.22 -2.85
C THR A 146 0.51 -2.10 -2.87
N ASN A 147 -0.76 -2.45 -3.06
CA ASN A 147 -1.88 -1.48 -3.09
C ASN A 147 -1.99 -0.66 -1.81
N PHE A 148 -1.71 -1.28 -0.66
CA PHE A 148 -1.72 -0.62 0.64
C PHE A 148 -0.73 0.56 0.67
N ILE A 149 0.53 0.34 0.28
CA ILE A 149 1.55 1.39 0.26
C ILE A 149 1.19 2.45 -0.78
N ALA A 150 0.75 2.05 -1.98
CA ALA A 150 0.39 2.97 -3.05
C ALA A 150 -0.71 3.94 -2.62
N ASN A 151 -1.79 3.43 -2.00
CA ASN A 151 -2.88 4.28 -1.54
C ASN A 151 -2.55 5.06 -0.26
N GLN A 152 -1.70 4.55 0.65
CA GLN A 152 -1.18 5.37 1.75
C GLN A 152 -0.40 6.58 1.21
N ILE A 153 0.52 6.37 0.25
CA ILE A 153 1.30 7.45 -0.36
C ILE A 153 0.37 8.44 -1.09
N PHE A 154 -0.61 7.93 -1.84
CA PHE A 154 -1.61 8.76 -2.53
C PHE A 154 -2.36 9.69 -1.57
N LEU A 155 -2.85 9.16 -0.45
CA LEU A 155 -3.51 9.95 0.60
C LEU A 155 -2.58 10.97 1.24
N MET A 156 -1.34 10.58 1.53
CA MET A 156 -0.33 11.47 2.12
C MET A 156 -0.01 12.64 1.20
N LEU A 157 0.14 12.42 -0.11
CA LEU A 157 0.39 13.50 -1.08
C LEU A 157 -0.70 14.58 -1.05
N GLY A 158 -1.97 14.16 -1.01
CA GLY A 158 -3.10 15.09 -0.88
C GLY A 158 -3.10 15.84 0.46
N ALA A 159 -2.82 15.14 1.55
CA ALA A 159 -2.78 15.73 2.89
C ALA A 159 -1.59 16.67 3.10
N GLU A 160 -0.45 16.38 2.50
CA GLU A 160 0.74 17.22 2.57
C GLU A 160 0.53 18.53 1.80
N TYR A 161 -0.10 18.47 0.63
CA TYR A 161 -0.37 19.64 -0.19
C TYR A 161 -1.55 20.50 0.32
N HIS A 162 -2.64 19.86 0.75
CA HIS A 162 -3.88 20.56 1.17
C HIS A 162 -4.08 20.64 2.69
N GLY A 163 -3.12 20.16 3.48
CA GLY A 163 -3.26 20.00 4.94
C GLY A 163 -4.09 18.78 5.35
N GLY A 164 -3.90 18.34 6.59
CA GLY A 164 -4.68 17.26 7.19
C GLY A 164 -6.14 17.66 7.50
N PRO A 165 -7.03 16.69 7.79
CA PRO A 165 -6.82 15.24 7.63
C PRO A 165 -6.77 14.83 6.15
N ALA A 166 -6.18 13.66 5.90
CA ALA A 166 -6.12 13.04 4.59
C ALA A 166 -7.49 12.56 4.13
N THR A 167 -7.87 12.92 2.90
CA THR A 167 -9.09 12.47 2.22
C THR A 167 -8.76 12.02 0.81
N LEU A 168 -9.59 11.16 0.23
CA LEU A 168 -9.45 10.77 -1.17
C LEU A 168 -9.66 11.96 -2.12
N GLU A 169 -10.57 12.87 -1.80
CA GLU A 169 -10.82 14.06 -2.59
C GLU A 169 -9.56 14.94 -2.70
N LYS A 170 -8.87 15.19 -1.58
CA LYS A 170 -7.61 15.95 -1.59
C LYS A 170 -6.54 15.24 -2.41
N ALA A 171 -6.41 13.93 -2.26
CA ALA A 171 -5.43 13.13 -3.00
C ALA A 171 -5.71 13.13 -4.51
N GLN A 172 -6.99 12.97 -4.91
CA GLN A 172 -7.42 13.05 -6.30
C GLN A 172 -7.19 14.45 -6.87
N ASN A 173 -7.57 15.51 -6.15
CA ASN A 173 -7.37 16.88 -6.59
C ASN A 173 -5.88 17.15 -6.83
N TYR A 174 -5.03 16.80 -5.87
CA TYR A 174 -3.58 16.94 -5.99
C TYR A 174 -3.03 16.18 -7.19
N ALA A 175 -3.32 14.88 -7.30
CA ALA A 175 -2.75 14.04 -8.35
C ALA A 175 -3.19 14.48 -9.76
N ASN A 176 -4.48 14.77 -9.94
CA ASN A 176 -4.99 15.21 -11.24
C ASN A 176 -4.42 16.59 -11.60
N ARG A 177 -4.43 17.58 -10.70
CA ARG A 177 -3.84 18.90 -10.99
C ARG A 177 -2.33 18.83 -11.23
N ARG A 178 -1.61 17.97 -10.51
CA ARG A 178 -0.16 17.83 -10.70
C ARG A 178 0.18 17.24 -12.05
N ILE A 179 -0.57 16.23 -12.52
CA ILE A 179 -0.37 15.64 -13.86
C ILE A 179 -0.81 16.63 -14.95
N GLU A 180 -1.97 17.27 -14.79
CA GLU A 180 -2.46 18.28 -15.73
C GLU A 180 -1.43 19.41 -15.90
N SER A 181 -0.89 19.95 -14.80
CA SER A 181 0.13 21.00 -14.87
C SER A 181 1.48 20.54 -15.43
N GLN A 182 1.88 19.27 -15.23
CA GLN A 182 3.14 18.75 -15.75
C GLN A 182 3.08 18.52 -17.26
N PHE A 183 1.97 17.96 -17.75
CA PHE A 183 1.88 17.44 -19.11
C PHE A 183 0.87 18.17 -20.01
N ASN A 184 0.06 19.09 -19.46
CA ASN A 184 -1.05 19.76 -20.15
C ASN A 184 -2.08 18.78 -20.76
N TRP A 185 -2.23 17.60 -20.17
CA TRP A 185 -3.22 16.63 -20.62
C TRP A 185 -4.63 17.02 -20.18
N THR A 186 -5.60 16.74 -21.05
CA THR A 186 -7.03 16.94 -20.75
C THR A 186 -7.83 15.64 -20.72
N THR A 187 -7.23 14.51 -21.11
CA THR A 187 -7.91 13.22 -21.32
C THR A 187 -7.34 12.09 -20.46
N PHE A 188 -7.24 12.31 -19.16
CA PHE A 188 -6.82 11.31 -18.16
C PHE A 188 -7.67 11.46 -16.89
N HIS A 189 -7.63 10.47 -15.99
CA HIS A 189 -8.25 10.56 -14.68
C HIS A 189 -7.54 9.63 -13.70
N ILE A 190 -7.11 10.16 -12.55
CA ILE A 190 -6.59 9.37 -11.43
C ILE A 190 -7.64 9.32 -10.33
N GLN A 191 -8.23 8.14 -10.13
CA GLN A 191 -9.21 7.88 -9.09
C GLN A 191 -8.55 7.46 -7.77
N GLU A 192 -7.50 6.67 -7.82
CA GLU A 192 -6.74 6.18 -6.66
C GLU A 192 -5.33 5.74 -7.06
N GLY A 193 -4.46 5.49 -6.08
CA GLY A 193 -3.02 5.32 -6.30
C GLY A 193 -2.57 3.90 -6.67
N ALA A 194 -3.38 2.87 -6.44
CA ALA A 194 -2.98 1.48 -6.63
C ALA A 194 -3.36 0.88 -7.99
N GLY A 195 -4.26 1.52 -8.75
CA GLY A 195 -4.75 1.00 -10.04
C GLY A 195 -5.87 -0.03 -9.91
N LEU A 196 -6.58 -0.08 -8.78
CA LEU A 196 -7.76 -0.92 -8.55
C LEU A 196 -9.00 -0.39 -9.27
N SER A 197 -9.17 0.94 -9.31
CA SER A 197 -10.38 1.53 -9.85
C SER A 197 -10.45 1.38 -11.36
N ARG A 198 -11.63 0.98 -11.86
CA ARG A 198 -11.96 1.03 -13.30
C ARG A 198 -12.11 2.44 -13.84
N ARG A 199 -12.19 3.44 -12.95
CA ARG A 199 -12.26 4.85 -13.32
C ARG A 199 -10.88 5.46 -13.58
N ASN A 200 -9.78 4.81 -13.19
CA ASN A 200 -8.45 5.25 -13.61
C ASN A 200 -8.35 5.19 -15.14
N LYS A 201 -7.87 6.27 -15.75
CA LYS A 201 -7.80 6.43 -17.21
C LYS A 201 -6.51 7.14 -17.60
N ILE A 202 -5.75 6.51 -18.47
CA ILE A 202 -4.57 7.07 -19.13
C ILE A 202 -4.35 6.31 -20.45
N SER A 203 -3.96 7.00 -21.52
CA SER A 203 -3.64 6.36 -22.80
C SER A 203 -2.23 5.78 -22.80
N ALA A 204 -1.93 4.87 -23.74
CA ALA A 204 -0.58 4.35 -23.89
C ALA A 204 0.41 5.48 -24.24
N THR A 205 0.04 6.42 -25.11
CA THR A 205 0.85 7.58 -25.49
C THR A 205 1.18 8.47 -24.29
N GLN A 206 0.17 8.82 -23.48
CA GLN A 206 0.39 9.57 -22.23
C GLN A 206 1.31 8.82 -21.27
N PHE A 207 1.17 7.50 -21.19
CA PHE A 207 2.04 6.70 -20.33
C PHE A 207 3.50 6.67 -20.82
N ILE A 208 3.73 6.70 -22.13
CA ILE A 208 5.09 6.85 -22.70
C ILE A 208 5.69 8.20 -22.34
N GLU A 209 4.93 9.29 -22.47
CA GLU A 209 5.35 10.63 -22.02
C GLU A 209 5.70 10.66 -20.53
N LEU A 210 4.88 10.01 -19.69
CA LEU A 210 5.18 9.83 -18.27
C LEU A 210 6.49 9.06 -18.06
N LEU A 211 6.74 8.01 -18.83
CA LEU A 211 7.96 7.21 -18.71
C LEU A 211 9.22 8.00 -19.09
N TYR A 212 9.13 8.93 -20.03
CA TYR A 212 10.24 9.85 -20.31
C TYR A 212 10.57 10.72 -19.09
N GLU A 213 9.57 11.33 -18.44
CA GLU A 213 9.76 12.08 -17.19
C GLU A 213 10.23 11.19 -16.03
N PHE A 214 9.83 9.90 -16.05
CA PHE A 214 10.22 8.92 -15.05
C PHE A 214 11.63 8.33 -15.29
N MET A 215 12.28 8.61 -16.42
CA MET A 215 13.57 8.02 -16.80
C MET A 215 14.70 8.18 -15.75
N PRO A 216 14.82 9.31 -15.02
CA PRO A 216 15.78 9.44 -13.92
C PRO A 216 15.53 8.45 -12.76
N TYR A 217 14.32 7.92 -12.65
CA TYR A 217 13.86 6.99 -11.62
C TYR A 217 13.65 5.56 -12.14
N ARG A 218 14.10 5.25 -13.36
CA ARG A 218 13.90 3.92 -13.99
C ARG A 218 14.37 2.74 -13.14
N GLU A 219 15.42 2.93 -12.34
CA GLU A 219 16.00 1.90 -11.45
C GLU A 219 15.04 1.47 -10.32
N LEU A 220 13.94 2.21 -10.12
CA LEU A 220 12.87 1.78 -9.21
C LEU A 220 12.06 0.61 -9.78
N LEU A 221 12.08 0.41 -11.10
CA LEU A 221 11.41 -0.72 -11.73
C LEU A 221 12.24 -1.99 -11.61
N ALA A 222 11.61 -3.07 -11.17
CA ALA A 222 12.27 -4.36 -11.13
C ALA A 222 12.46 -4.92 -12.55
N SER A 223 13.63 -5.51 -12.81
CA SER A 223 13.82 -6.38 -13.98
C SER A 223 12.81 -7.52 -13.93
N LYS A 224 12.15 -7.76 -15.05
CA LYS A 224 11.20 -8.86 -15.22
C LYS A 224 11.78 -9.98 -16.04
N THR A 225 12.63 -9.60 -16.98
CA THR A 225 13.45 -10.47 -17.79
C THR A 225 14.68 -9.68 -18.25
N ASP A 226 15.71 -10.36 -18.74
CA ASP A 226 16.95 -9.69 -19.17
C ASP A 226 16.69 -8.57 -20.17
N GLY A 227 17.20 -7.37 -19.89
CA GLY A 227 16.96 -6.16 -20.68
C GLY A 227 15.55 -5.55 -20.62
N ILE A 228 14.61 -6.05 -19.79
CA ILE A 228 13.26 -5.49 -19.64
C ILE A 228 12.94 -5.17 -18.17
N TYR A 229 12.68 -3.90 -17.89
CA TYR A 229 12.34 -3.35 -16.58
C TYR A 229 10.93 -2.80 -16.62
N ALA A 230 9.99 -3.38 -15.87
CA ALA A 230 8.59 -3.04 -16.08
C ALA A 230 7.71 -3.23 -14.86
N LYS A 231 6.66 -2.42 -14.81
CA LYS A 231 5.54 -2.58 -13.89
C LYS A 231 4.42 -3.36 -14.56
N THR A 232 3.90 -4.34 -13.84
CA THR A 232 2.71 -5.11 -14.22
C THR A 232 1.44 -4.44 -13.68
N GLY A 233 0.37 -4.45 -14.46
CA GLY A 233 -0.99 -4.17 -14.00
C GLY A 233 -1.92 -5.33 -14.40
N THR A 234 -2.76 -5.81 -13.48
CA THR A 234 -3.68 -6.91 -13.78
C THR A 234 -4.97 -6.73 -13.00
N LEU A 235 -6.08 -6.67 -13.72
CA LEU A 235 -7.44 -6.77 -13.19
C LEU A 235 -8.21 -7.79 -14.05
N ARG A 236 -9.43 -8.16 -13.65
CA ARG A 236 -10.29 -9.01 -14.49
C ARG A 236 -10.46 -8.37 -15.89
N GLY A 237 -10.05 -9.06 -16.95
CA GLY A 237 -10.14 -8.53 -18.32
C GLY A 237 -9.23 -7.33 -18.63
N VAL A 238 -8.22 -7.05 -17.80
CA VAL A 238 -7.21 -6.01 -18.07
C VAL A 238 -5.81 -6.56 -17.78
N SER A 239 -4.90 -6.42 -18.74
CA SER A 239 -3.49 -6.78 -18.62
C SER A 239 -2.63 -5.63 -19.13
N CYS A 240 -1.86 -5.03 -18.23
CA CYS A 240 -0.96 -3.94 -18.54
C CYS A 240 0.50 -4.30 -18.24
N TYR A 241 1.40 -3.68 -19.00
CA TYR A 241 2.84 -3.82 -18.84
C TYR A 241 3.55 -2.59 -19.40
N ALA A 242 4.29 -1.87 -18.57
CA ALA A 242 4.93 -0.62 -18.98
C ALA A 242 6.24 -0.39 -18.23
N GLY A 243 7.20 0.22 -18.89
CA GLY A 243 8.53 0.47 -18.35
C GLY A 243 9.55 0.71 -19.46
N PHE A 244 10.73 0.12 -19.34
CA PHE A 244 11.84 0.31 -20.28
C PHE A 244 12.38 -1.02 -20.81
N ILE A 245 12.83 -0.99 -22.06
CA ILE A 245 13.61 -2.02 -22.71
C ILE A 245 15.01 -1.44 -22.95
N ASN A 246 16.06 -2.19 -22.62
CA ASN A 246 17.43 -1.79 -22.93
C ASN A 246 17.65 -1.80 -24.45
N SER A 247 18.30 -0.76 -24.95
CA SER A 247 18.66 -0.57 -26.35
C SER A 247 20.07 0.04 -26.43
N SER A 248 20.70 0.00 -27.61
CA SER A 248 22.01 0.59 -27.88
C SER A 248 22.06 2.11 -27.62
N ASP A 249 20.97 2.81 -27.94
CA ASP A 249 20.78 4.25 -27.70
C ASP A 249 20.36 4.58 -26.25
N GLY A 250 20.15 3.56 -25.42
CA GLY A 250 19.74 3.67 -24.03
C GLY A 250 18.35 3.06 -23.76
N PRO A 251 17.80 3.22 -22.54
CA PRO A 251 16.52 2.62 -22.18
C PRO A 251 15.35 3.21 -22.99
N ALA A 252 14.72 2.40 -23.84
CA ALA A 252 13.56 2.76 -24.64
C ALA A 252 12.25 2.54 -23.83
N PRO A 253 11.40 3.56 -23.64
CA PRO A 253 10.14 3.38 -22.93
C PRO A 253 9.13 2.59 -23.76
N PHE A 254 8.32 1.77 -23.09
CA PHE A 254 7.23 1.02 -23.71
C PHE A 254 6.00 0.94 -22.81
N ALA A 255 4.82 0.83 -23.41
CA ALA A 255 3.56 0.64 -22.71
C ALA A 255 2.61 -0.27 -23.51
N LEU A 256 2.15 -1.35 -22.88
CA LEU A 256 1.19 -2.32 -23.41
C LEU A 256 -0.05 -2.32 -22.53
N PHE A 257 -1.18 -1.81 -23.03
CA PHE A 257 -2.48 -1.82 -22.33
C PHE A 257 -3.48 -2.69 -23.09
N ILE A 258 -3.92 -3.77 -22.46
CA ILE A 258 -4.81 -4.75 -23.07
C ILE A 258 -6.09 -4.81 -22.23
N ASN A 259 -7.19 -4.27 -22.77
CA ASN A 259 -8.51 -4.24 -22.13
C ASN A 259 -9.39 -5.40 -22.61
N SER A 260 -8.80 -6.60 -22.64
CA SER A 260 -9.49 -7.85 -22.96
C SER A 260 -8.85 -9.02 -22.21
N PRO A 261 -9.57 -10.15 -22.03
CA PRO A 261 -8.97 -11.36 -21.49
C PRO A 261 -7.85 -11.87 -22.39
N VAL A 262 -6.66 -12.04 -21.83
CA VAL A 262 -5.51 -12.63 -22.50
C VAL A 262 -4.80 -13.61 -21.56
N PRO A 263 -4.03 -14.58 -22.11
CA PRO A 263 -3.17 -15.45 -21.29
C PRO A 263 -2.25 -14.63 -20.39
N PHE A 264 -1.98 -15.12 -19.17
CA PHE A 264 -1.18 -14.42 -18.17
C PHE A 264 0.21 -13.99 -18.68
N ASN A 265 0.83 -14.81 -19.54
CA ASN A 265 2.16 -14.59 -20.10
C ASN A 265 2.17 -13.75 -21.39
N PHE A 266 1.00 -13.34 -21.90
CA PHE A 266 0.90 -12.65 -23.20
C PHE A 266 1.69 -11.34 -23.22
N ARG A 267 1.56 -10.51 -22.17
CA ARG A 267 2.28 -9.23 -22.08
C ARG A 267 3.79 -9.38 -22.06
N GLN A 268 4.31 -10.45 -21.46
CA GLN A 268 5.74 -10.74 -21.44
C GLN A 268 6.22 -11.18 -22.82
N LYS A 269 5.43 -12.00 -23.54
CA LYS A 269 5.73 -12.38 -24.92
C LYS A 269 5.76 -11.16 -25.84
N ALA A 270 4.73 -10.32 -25.78
CA ALA A 270 4.66 -9.09 -26.57
C ALA A 270 5.84 -8.15 -26.30
N ALA A 271 6.24 -7.97 -25.03
CA ALA A 271 7.41 -7.15 -24.70
C ALA A 271 8.74 -7.76 -25.19
N ARG A 272 8.86 -9.10 -25.19
CA ARG A 272 10.01 -9.80 -25.77
C ARG A 272 10.08 -9.65 -27.29
N GLU A 273 8.95 -9.73 -27.98
CA GLU A 273 8.89 -9.48 -29.42
C GLU A 273 9.26 -8.02 -29.74
N LEU A 274 8.79 -7.06 -28.93
CA LEU A 274 9.18 -5.66 -29.06
C LEU A 274 10.69 -5.46 -28.87
N GLN A 275 11.28 -6.10 -27.85
CA GLN A 275 12.72 -6.07 -27.62
C GLN A 275 13.50 -6.60 -28.84
N GLN A 276 13.09 -7.74 -29.41
CA GLN A 276 13.73 -8.30 -30.61
C GLN A 276 13.60 -7.41 -31.84
N LEU A 277 12.53 -6.62 -31.95
CA LEU A 277 12.37 -5.66 -33.03
C LEU A 277 13.32 -4.48 -32.87
N ILE A 278 13.50 -3.98 -31.64
CA ILE A 278 14.48 -2.94 -31.32
C ILE A 278 15.89 -3.42 -31.64
N GLU A 279 16.28 -4.60 -31.16
CA GLU A 279 17.60 -5.20 -31.41
C GLU A 279 17.90 -5.43 -32.91
N LYS A 280 16.88 -5.62 -33.75
CA LYS A 280 17.05 -5.77 -35.21
C LYS A 280 17.13 -4.44 -35.95
N SER A 281 16.68 -3.35 -35.33
CA SER A 281 16.73 -2.00 -35.91
C SER A 281 18.01 -1.24 -35.56
N GLU A 282 18.83 -1.81 -34.69
CA GLU A 282 20.16 -1.34 -34.28
C GLU A 282 21.27 -1.97 -35.15
#